data_AF-A0A6B3ERX9-F1
#
_entry.id   AF-A0A6B3ERX9-F1
#
_cell.length_a   1.000
_cell.length_b   1.000
_cell.length_c   1.000
_cell.angle_alpha   90.00
_cell.angle_beta   90.00
_cell.angle_gamma   90.00
#
_symmetry.space_group_name_H-M   'P 1'
#
loop_
_entity.id
_entity.type
_entity.pdbx_description
1 polymer ?
#
loop_
_entity_poly.entity_id
_entity_poly.type
_entity_poly.pdbx_seq_one_letter_code
_entity_poly.pdbx_strand_id
1 'polypeptide(L)'
;YLITARGGPRSALAAARFIERNTATRRFEVPPVAAHLSAAIAVAEGYADADGGKGIGLTDAMNVALAAAYRTDAMFTADRHFRMVRPLTGHKA
;
A
#
# COMPACT_ATOMS: atom_id res chain seq x y z
N TYR A 1 -7.11 -4.31 -10.55
CA TYR A 1 -7.97 -5.52 -10.64
C TYR A 1 -9.27 -5.38 -9.83
N LEU A 2 -9.21 -5.06 -8.53
CA LEU A 2 -10.41 -4.99 -7.67
C LEU A 2 -11.55 -4.09 -8.17
N ILE A 3 -11.26 -2.84 -8.57
CA ILE A 3 -12.29 -1.92 -9.07
C ILE A 3 -12.89 -2.45 -10.37
N THR A 4 -12.07 -3.00 -11.26
CA THR A 4 -12.52 -3.63 -12.51
C THR A 4 -13.44 -4.82 -12.22
N ALA A 5 -13.08 -5.68 -11.26
CA ALA A 5 -13.84 -6.88 -10.93
C ALA A 5 -15.20 -6.57 -10.28
N ARG A 6 -15.29 -5.51 -9.47
CA ARG A 6 -16.53 -5.16 -8.75
C ARG A 6 -17.40 -4.12 -9.46
N GLY A 7 -16.79 -3.20 -10.21
CA GLY A 7 -17.47 -2.04 -10.82
C GLY A 7 -17.28 -1.92 -12.32
N GLY A 8 -16.58 -2.86 -12.96
CA GLY A 8 -16.31 -2.86 -14.39
C GLY A 8 -15.17 -1.92 -14.83
N PRO A 9 -14.74 -2.03 -16.10
CA PRO A 9 -13.58 -1.30 -16.61
C PRO A 9 -13.77 0.22 -16.65
N ARG A 10 -14.98 0.71 -16.90
CA ARG A 10 -15.26 2.16 -16.90
C ARG A 10 -15.07 2.79 -15.53
N SER A 11 -15.53 2.12 -14.48
CA SER A 11 -15.35 2.57 -13.09
C SER A 11 -13.88 2.58 -12.69
N ALA A 12 -13.10 1.59 -13.14
CA ALA A 12 -11.65 1.57 -12.92
C ALA A 12 -10.95 2.75 -13.59
N LEU A 13 -11.32 3.09 -14.83
CA LEU A 13 -10.80 4.27 -15.53
C LEU A 13 -11.23 5.58 -14.85
N ALA A 14 -12.46 5.66 -14.37
CA ALA A 14 -12.94 6.83 -13.63
C ALA A 14 -12.13 7.05 -12.33
N ALA A 15 -11.85 5.98 -11.58
CA ALA A 15 -11.00 6.03 -10.39
C ALA A 15 -9.55 6.44 -10.73
N ALA A 16 -8.96 5.88 -11.80
CA ALA A 16 -7.64 6.26 -12.26
C ALA A 16 -7.57 7.74 -12.64
N ARG A 17 -8.58 8.26 -13.34
CA ARG A 17 -8.69 9.69 -13.70
C ARG A 17 -8.89 10.59 -12.47
N PHE A 18 -9.60 10.10 -11.46
CA PHE A 18 -9.71 10.83 -10.20
C PHE A 18 -8.35 10.98 -9.50
N ILE A 19 -7.55 9.90 -9.45
CA ILE A 19 -6.19 9.95 -8.90
C ILE A 19 -5.33 10.91 -9.72
N GLU A 20 -5.30 10.75 -11.05
CA GLU A 20 -4.50 11.58 -11.97
C GLU A 20 -4.77 13.08 -11.79
N ARG A 21 -6.03 13.50 -11.77
CA ARG A 21 -6.39 14.91 -11.56
C ARG A 21 -5.91 15.44 -10.20
N ASN A 22 -6.07 14.66 -9.13
CA ASN A 22 -5.65 15.10 -7.80
C ASN A 22 -4.12 15.15 -7.68
N THR A 23 -3.40 14.22 -8.33
CA THR A 23 -1.93 14.28 -8.45
C THR A 23 -1.48 15.53 -9.20
N ALA A 24 -2.13 15.87 -10.33
CA ALA A 24 -1.81 17.09 -11.09
C ALA A 24 -1.99 18.37 -10.26
N THR A 25 -2.94 18.37 -9.33
CA THR A 25 -3.19 19.47 -8.38
C THR A 25 -2.39 19.38 -7.07
N ARG A 26 -1.44 18.44 -6.96
CA ARG A 26 -0.62 18.18 -5.76
C ARG A 26 -1.41 17.84 -4.49
N ARG A 27 -2.65 17.37 -4.65
CA ARG A 27 -3.47 16.89 -3.53
C ARG A 27 -3.12 15.46 -3.15
N PHE A 28 -2.74 14.65 -4.13
CA PHE A 28 -2.22 13.30 -3.94
C PHE A 28 -0.78 13.21 -4.41
N GLU A 29 -0.02 12.32 -3.79
CA GLU A 29 1.31 11.93 -4.21
C GLU A 29 1.26 10.49 -4.72
N VAL A 30 1.91 10.25 -5.87
CA VAL A 30 2.17 8.90 -6.39
C VAL A 30 3.69 8.67 -6.27
N PRO A 31 4.15 8.02 -5.19
CA PRO A 31 5.57 7.96 -4.89
C PRO A 31 6.35 7.06 -5.86
N PRO A 32 7.63 7.36 -6.15
CA PRO A 32 8.51 6.45 -6.87
C PRO A 32 8.78 5.21 -6.02
N VAL A 33 8.38 4.03 -6.48
CA VAL A 33 8.45 2.79 -5.67
C VAL A 33 9.80 2.08 -5.73
N ALA A 34 10.64 2.35 -6.75
CA ALA A 34 11.89 1.61 -6.97
C ALA A 34 12.86 1.70 -5.78
N ALA A 35 12.98 2.89 -5.17
CA ALA A 35 13.84 3.12 -4.02
C ALA A 35 13.41 2.34 -2.76
N HIS A 36 12.15 1.90 -2.71
CA HIS A 36 11.57 1.21 -1.55
C HIS A 36 11.44 -0.30 -1.75
N LEU A 37 11.84 -0.83 -2.91
CA LEU A 37 11.66 -2.23 -3.25
C LEU A 37 12.38 -3.18 -2.30
N SER A 38 13.64 -2.88 -1.94
CA SER A 38 14.41 -3.71 -1.01
C SER A 38 13.74 -3.75 0.38
N ALA A 39 13.27 -2.61 0.89
CA ALA A 39 12.54 -2.55 2.14
C ALA A 39 11.22 -3.34 2.07
N ALA A 40 10.46 -3.20 0.98
CA ALA A 40 9.24 -3.96 0.76
C ALA A 40 9.47 -5.48 0.75
N ILE A 41 10.55 -5.95 0.10
CA ILE A 41 10.92 -7.38 0.09
C ILE A 41 11.22 -7.85 1.51
N ALA A 42 12.02 -7.10 2.27
CA ALA A 42 12.35 -7.45 3.66
C ALA A 42 11.09 -7.53 4.55
N VAL A 43 10.12 -6.64 4.35
CA VAL A 43 8.82 -6.73 5.03
C VAL A 43 8.06 -7.99 4.59
N ALA A 44 7.99 -8.27 3.29
CA ALA A 44 7.29 -9.45 2.80
C ALA A 44 7.88 -10.76 3.36
N GLU A 45 9.21 -10.85 3.44
CA GLU A 45 9.93 -11.98 4.05
C GLU A 45 9.64 -12.09 5.54
N GLY A 46 9.67 -10.98 6.27
CA GLY A 46 9.40 -10.94 7.72
C GLY A 46 7.95 -11.33 8.08
N TYR A 47 7.02 -11.28 7.13
CA TYR A 47 5.63 -11.69 7.30
C TYR A 47 5.25 -12.87 6.40
N ALA A 48 6.20 -13.69 5.93
CA ALA A 48 5.92 -14.81 5.03
C ALA A 48 4.90 -15.80 5.61
N ASP A 49 4.94 -16.03 6.93
CA ASP A 49 4.04 -16.97 7.62
C ASP A 49 2.68 -16.34 8.04
N ALA A 50 2.45 -15.05 7.75
CA ALA A 50 1.20 -14.37 8.07
C ALA A 50 0.01 -14.93 7.27
N ASP A 51 -1.21 -14.66 7.77
CA ASP A 51 -2.49 -15.13 7.18
C ASP A 51 -2.51 -16.64 6.85
N GLY A 52 -1.98 -17.45 7.76
CA GLY A 52 -1.92 -18.91 7.60
C GLY A 52 -0.94 -19.35 6.50
N GLY A 53 0.22 -18.69 6.41
CA GLY A 53 1.29 -19.03 5.45
C GLY A 53 1.12 -18.45 4.05
N LYS A 54 0.19 -17.51 3.85
CA LYS A 54 0.00 -16.81 2.57
C LYS A 54 0.88 -15.57 2.43
N GLY A 55 1.34 -15.04 3.56
CA GLY A 55 2.06 -13.79 3.63
C GLY A 55 1.21 -12.57 3.30
N ILE A 56 1.80 -11.39 3.44
CA ILE A 56 1.11 -10.09 3.24
C ILE A 56 1.07 -9.66 1.76
N GLY A 57 1.87 -10.27 0.89
CA GLY A 57 2.01 -9.86 -0.51
C GLY A 57 2.83 -8.57 -0.71
N LEU A 58 3.45 -8.45 -1.90
CA LEU A 58 4.42 -7.39 -2.18
C LEU A 58 3.79 -5.98 -2.21
N THR A 59 2.57 -5.83 -2.69
CA THR A 59 1.88 -4.53 -2.72
C THR A 59 1.64 -3.98 -1.32
N ASP A 60 1.23 -4.83 -0.38
CA ASP A 60 1.00 -4.40 0.98
C ASP A 60 2.32 -4.14 1.71
N ALA A 61 3.32 -4.98 1.48
CA ALA A 61 4.68 -4.76 1.97
C ALA A 61 5.28 -3.43 1.46
N MET A 62 5.01 -3.05 0.20
CA MET A 62 5.41 -1.75 -0.36
C MET A 62 4.70 -0.60 0.34
N ASN A 63 3.41 -0.73 0.62
CA ASN A 63 2.67 0.29 1.37
C ASN A 63 3.23 0.48 2.79
N VAL A 64 3.68 -0.59 3.45
CA VAL A 64 4.37 -0.52 4.75
C VAL A 64 5.72 0.19 4.64
N ALA A 65 6.51 -0.13 3.60
CA ALA A 65 7.80 0.52 3.34
C ALA A 65 7.63 2.03 3.06
N LEU A 66 6.60 2.41 2.31
CA LEU A 66 6.24 3.80 2.07
C LEU A 66 5.79 4.48 3.36
N ALA A 67 4.91 3.87 4.15
CA ALA A 67 4.48 4.44 5.43
C ALA A 67 5.68 4.77 6.35
N ALA A 68 6.67 3.88 6.40
CA ALA A 68 7.93 4.12 7.11
C ALA A 68 8.74 5.28 6.51
N ALA A 69 8.88 5.35 5.18
CA ALA A 69 9.58 6.43 4.49
C ALA A 69 8.93 7.81 4.72
N TYR A 70 7.59 7.85 4.76
CA TYR A 70 6.81 9.04 5.08
C TYR A 70 6.66 9.29 6.59
N ARG A 71 7.21 8.40 7.44
CA ARG A 71 7.13 8.45 8.90
C ARG A 71 5.69 8.58 9.41
N THR A 72 4.82 7.71 8.90
CA THR A 72 3.40 7.65 9.25
C THR A 72 2.99 6.22 9.60
N ASP A 73 2.03 6.09 10.51
CA ASP A 73 1.30 4.86 10.83
C ASP A 73 -0.13 4.87 10.28
N ALA A 74 -0.61 6.04 9.81
CA ALA A 74 -1.92 6.19 9.21
C ALA A 74 -1.99 5.47 7.85
N MET A 75 -2.90 4.51 7.74
CA MET A 75 -3.16 3.75 6.52
C MET A 75 -4.65 3.77 6.19
N PHE A 76 -5.01 4.29 5.01
CA PHE A 76 -6.38 4.23 4.51
C PHE A 76 -6.56 2.98 3.64
N THR A 77 -7.11 1.92 4.24
CA THR A 77 -7.30 0.64 3.58
C THR A 77 -8.63 -0.01 3.98
N ALA A 78 -9.24 -0.74 3.06
CA ALA A 78 -10.36 -1.63 3.36
C ALA A 78 -9.89 -3.03 3.82
N ASP A 79 -8.60 -3.32 3.66
CA ASP A 79 -7.99 -4.59 4.02
C ASP A 79 -7.57 -4.63 5.50
N ARG A 80 -7.86 -5.74 6.17
CA ARG A 80 -7.49 -5.95 7.57
C ARG A 80 -6.03 -6.39 7.73
N HIS A 81 -5.35 -6.81 6.67
CA HIS A 81 -3.97 -7.34 6.74
C HIS A 81 -2.97 -6.35 7.37
N PHE A 82 -3.17 -5.04 7.17
CA PHE A 82 -2.30 -4.02 7.76
C PHE A 82 -2.37 -3.91 9.29
N ARG A 83 -3.43 -4.42 9.94
CA ARG A 83 -3.51 -4.42 11.42
C ARG A 83 -2.53 -5.39 12.07
N MET A 84 -2.03 -6.36 11.31
CA MET A 84 -1.05 -7.33 11.80
C MET A 84 0.39 -6.81 11.70
N VAL A 85 0.62 -5.74 10.94
CA VAL A 85 1.96 -5.22 10.67
C VAL A 85 2.30 -4.15 11.70
N ARG A 86 3.39 -4.35 12.44
CA ARG A 86 3.95 -3.30 13.31
C ARG A 86 4.63 -2.22 12.44
N PRO A 87 4.46 -0.92 12.74
CA PRO A 87 5.19 0.14 12.05
C PRO A 87 6.70 -0.14 12.06
N LEU A 88 7.37 0.07 10.93
CA LEU A 88 8.83 -0.13 10.82
C LEU A 88 9.64 0.94 11.57
N THR A 89 8.99 2.05 11.90
CA THR A 89 9.53 3.15 12.69
C THR A 89 8.88 3.16 14.07
N GLY A 90 9.57 3.60 15.11
CA GLY A 90 9.08 3.61 16.51
C GLY A 90 7.92 4.58 16.82
N HIS A 91 7.15 5.00 15.82
CA HIS A 91 5.94 5.79 16.00
C HIS A 91 4.78 4.88 16.48
N LYS A 92 3.90 5.42 17.33
CA LYS A 92 2.85 4.64 17.99
C LYS A 92 1.66 4.44 17.05
N ALA A 93 1.45 3.20 16.60
CA ALA A 93 0.21 2.74 15.96
C ALA A 93 -1.03 2.93 16.86
#